data_AF-A0A971BYJ6-F1
#
_entry.id   AF-A0A971BYJ6-F1
#
_cell.length_a   1.000
_cell.length_b   1.000
_cell.length_c   1.000
_cell.angle_alpha   90.00
_cell.angle_beta   90.00
_cell.angle_gamma   90.00
#
_symmetry.space_group_name_H-M   'P 1'
#
loop_
_entity.id
_entity.type
_entity.pdbx_description
1 polymer ?
#
loop_
_entity_poly.entity_id
_entity_poly.type
_entity_poly.pdbx_seq_one_letter_code
_entity_poly.pdbx_strand_id
1 'polypeptide(L)'
;MELTELMDQLESTVSEAPYIPMTSKAVIDQNLCLELIDRIRAALPEELAEAQGILAAKERILAEAESEAQELRQLGRQQLEQSASESEAVAVAKERAAEIVAEGERQAREMAAAALEYSSSIYGRLEDDLTGMLEDLRHRVPDKQTA
;
A
#
# COMPACT_ATOMS: atom_id res chain seq x y z
N MET A 1 -47.19 2.28 -26.07
CA MET A 1 -47.84 1.64 -24.93
C MET A 1 -46.77 0.82 -24.28
N GLU A 2 -46.45 1.16 -23.04
CA GLU A 2 -45.48 0.40 -22.24
C GLU A 2 -46.01 -1.04 -22.05
N LEU A 3 -45.11 -2.02 -21.96
CA LEU A 3 -45.45 -3.42 -21.69
C LEU A 3 -46.43 -3.56 -20.52
N THR A 4 -46.25 -2.76 -19.47
CA THR A 4 -47.14 -2.63 -18.30
C THR A 4 -48.55 -2.20 -18.67
N GLU A 5 -48.72 -1.21 -19.55
CA GLU A 5 -50.04 -0.76 -19.97
C GLU A 5 -50.79 -1.84 -20.76
N LEU A 6 -50.09 -2.63 -21.57
CA LEU A 6 -50.69 -3.76 -22.29
C LEU A 6 -51.11 -4.88 -21.33
N MET A 7 -50.30 -5.13 -20.30
CA MET A 7 -50.65 -6.09 -19.23
C MET A 7 -51.86 -5.61 -18.42
N ASP A 8 -51.91 -4.34 -18.04
CA ASP A 8 -53.01 -3.74 -17.28
C ASP A 8 -54.32 -3.78 -18.09
N GLN A 9 -54.25 -3.53 -19.41
CA GLN A 9 -55.41 -3.64 -20.30
C GLN A 9 -55.92 -5.08 -20.42
N LEU A 10 -55.01 -6.06 -20.50
CA LEU A 10 -55.39 -7.48 -20.52
C LEU A 10 -56.02 -7.89 -19.18
N GLU A 11 -55.46 -7.44 -18.06
CA GLU A 11 -55.99 -7.70 -16.73
C GLU A 11 -57.38 -7.10 -16.53
N SER A 12 -57.59 -5.84 -16.93
CA SER A 12 -58.91 -5.18 -16.91
C SER A 12 -59.91 -5.91 -17.81
N THR A 13 -59.51 -6.28 -19.03
CA THR A 13 -60.39 -7.03 -19.97
C THR A 13 -60.86 -8.36 -19.38
N VAL A 14 -60.00 -9.05 -18.64
CA VAL A 14 -60.34 -10.33 -17.98
C VAL A 14 -61.14 -10.09 -16.70
N SER A 15 -60.81 -9.07 -15.91
CA SER A 15 -61.44 -8.81 -14.61
C SER A 15 -62.84 -8.21 -14.72
N GLU A 16 -63.09 -7.39 -15.74
CA GLU A 16 -64.37 -6.73 -15.99
C GLU A 16 -65.32 -7.56 -16.85
N ALA A 17 -64.89 -8.76 -17.27
CA ALA A 17 -65.66 -9.66 -18.11
C ALA A 17 -66.99 -10.08 -17.46
N PRO A 18 -68.14 -9.96 -18.15
CA PRO A 18 -69.44 -10.36 -17.62
C PRO A 18 -69.48 -11.84 -17.27
N TYR A 19 -69.90 -12.16 -16.04
CA TYR A 19 -70.07 -13.54 -15.59
C TYR A 19 -71.39 -14.16 -16.06
N ILE A 20 -71.35 -15.43 -16.42
CA ILE A 20 -72.54 -16.20 -16.80
C ILE A 20 -73.17 -16.79 -15.51
N PRO A 21 -74.43 -16.45 -15.15
CA PRO A 21 -75.09 -16.93 -13.94
C PRO A 21 -75.13 -18.46 -13.84
N MET A 22 -74.97 -18.98 -12.62
CA MET A 22 -74.88 -20.42 -12.32
C MET A 22 -73.70 -21.16 -12.98
N THR A 23 -72.73 -20.45 -13.56
CA THR A 23 -71.46 -21.02 -14.03
C THR A 23 -70.28 -20.24 -13.45
N SER A 24 -69.09 -20.83 -13.48
CA SER A 24 -67.84 -20.17 -13.12
C SER A 24 -67.13 -19.54 -14.34
N LYS A 25 -67.87 -19.22 -15.41
CA LYS A 25 -67.31 -18.73 -16.69
C LYS A 25 -67.64 -17.26 -16.90
N ALA A 26 -66.66 -16.51 -17.43
CA ALA A 26 -66.82 -15.13 -17.87
C ALA A 26 -66.82 -15.05 -19.40
N VAL A 27 -67.53 -14.06 -19.95
CA VAL A 27 -67.58 -13.79 -21.39
C VAL A 27 -66.50 -12.76 -21.73
N ILE A 28 -65.52 -13.18 -22.54
CA ILE A 28 -64.39 -12.35 -22.96
C ILE A 28 -64.32 -12.28 -24.49
N ASP A 29 -63.91 -11.13 -25.01
CA ASP A 29 -63.57 -10.99 -26.43
C ASP A 29 -62.22 -11.68 -26.69
N GLN A 30 -62.30 -12.87 -27.28
CA GLN A 30 -61.14 -13.67 -27.59
C GLN A 30 -60.16 -12.95 -28.55
N ASN A 31 -60.66 -12.19 -29.52
CA ASN A 31 -59.80 -11.53 -30.50
C ASN A 31 -59.00 -10.40 -29.85
N LEU A 32 -59.67 -9.60 -29.00
CA LEU A 32 -59.00 -8.54 -28.23
C LEU A 32 -57.93 -9.11 -27.29
N CYS A 33 -58.23 -10.17 -26.54
CA CYS A 33 -57.26 -10.79 -25.65
C CYS A 33 -56.06 -11.36 -26.41
N LEU A 34 -56.27 -12.01 -27.55
CA LEU A 34 -55.17 -12.54 -28.37
C LEU A 34 -54.32 -11.42 -28.96
N GLU A 35 -54.92 -10.32 -29.40
CA GLU A 35 -54.18 -9.15 -29.89
C GLU A 35 -53.30 -8.53 -28.79
N LEU A 36 -53.85 -8.35 -27.58
CA LEU A 36 -53.10 -7.85 -26.43
C LEU A 36 -51.92 -8.78 -26.08
N ILE A 37 -52.15 -10.10 -26.07
CA ILE A 37 -51.09 -11.09 -25.81
C ILE A 37 -50.00 -11.05 -26.88
N ASP A 38 -50.36 -10.91 -28.16
CA ASP A 38 -49.38 -10.84 -29.24
C ASP A 38 -48.55 -9.55 -29.18
N ARG A 39 -49.17 -8.42 -28.81
CA ARG A 39 -48.47 -7.16 -28.58
C ARG A 39 -47.52 -7.24 -27.37
N ILE A 40 -47.94 -7.86 -26.27
CA ILE A 40 -47.09 -8.15 -25.11
C ILE A 40 -45.90 -9.01 -25.54
N ARG A 41 -46.12 -10.08 -26.32
CA ARG A 41 -45.05 -10.95 -26.83
C ARG A 41 -44.07 -10.23 -27.75
N ALA A 42 -44.54 -9.26 -28.52
CA ALA A 42 -43.71 -8.48 -29.41
C ALA A 42 -42.84 -7.46 -28.67
N ALA A 43 -43.37 -6.83 -27.61
CA ALA A 43 -42.64 -5.86 -26.80
C ALA A 43 -41.60 -6.57 -25.90
N LEU A 44 -42.03 -7.56 -25.11
CA LEU A 44 -41.26 -8.16 -24.00
C LEU A 44 -39.76 -8.50 -24.26
N PRO A 45 -39.34 -8.98 -25.45
CA PRO A 45 -37.92 -9.19 -25.74
C PRO A 45 -37.08 -7.90 -25.68
N GLU A 46 -37.64 -6.76 -26.08
CA GLU A 46 -36.97 -5.45 -26.10
C GLU A 46 -36.71 -4.95 -24.68
N GLU A 47 -37.73 -4.92 -23.81
CA GLU A 47 -37.58 -4.51 -22.41
C GLU A 47 -36.65 -5.45 -21.64
N LEU A 48 -36.67 -6.75 -21.94
CA LEU A 48 -35.74 -7.71 -21.33
C LEU A 48 -34.29 -7.45 -21.77
N ALA A 49 -34.07 -7.14 -23.05
CA ALA A 49 -32.75 -6.79 -23.56
C ALA A 49 -32.24 -5.48 -22.95
N GLU A 50 -33.10 -4.49 -22.79
CA GLU A 50 -32.78 -3.23 -22.14
C GLU A 50 -32.39 -3.44 -20.66
N ALA A 51 -33.19 -4.20 -19.91
CA ALA A 51 -32.90 -4.53 -18.52
C ALA A 51 -31.55 -5.27 -18.36
N GLN A 52 -31.25 -6.23 -19.25
CA GLN A 52 -29.96 -6.89 -19.29
C GLN A 52 -28.82 -5.92 -19.63
N GLY A 53 -29.05 -4.98 -20.54
CA GLY A 53 -28.10 -3.92 -20.88
C GLY A 53 -27.78 -3.01 -19.69
N ILE A 54 -28.78 -2.62 -18.92
CA ILE A 54 -28.62 -1.83 -17.69
C ILE A 54 -27.79 -2.59 -16.66
N LEU A 55 -28.06 -3.88 -16.46
CA LEU A 55 -27.30 -4.73 -15.54
C LEU A 55 -25.83 -4.85 -15.97
N ALA A 56 -25.56 -5.10 -17.25
CA ALA A 56 -24.20 -5.18 -17.78
C ALA A 56 -23.46 -3.83 -17.68
N ALA A 57 -24.16 -2.72 -17.92
CA ALA A 57 -23.60 -1.37 -17.75
C ALA A 57 -23.25 -1.10 -16.29
N LYS A 58 -24.12 -1.48 -15.35
CA LYS A 58 -23.86 -1.35 -13.91
C LYS A 58 -22.62 -2.14 -13.49
N GLU A 59 -22.49 -3.39 -13.93
CA GLU A 59 -21.31 -4.22 -13.61
C GLU A 59 -20.02 -3.60 -14.14
N ARG A 60 -20.04 -3.09 -15.37
CA ARG A 60 -18.89 -2.38 -15.96
C ARG A 60 -18.53 -1.12 -15.19
N ILE A 61 -19.50 -0.28 -14.84
CA ILE A 61 -19.26 0.94 -14.04
C ILE A 61 -18.65 0.60 -12.68
N LEU A 62 -19.13 -0.46 -12.03
CA LEU A 62 -18.56 -0.91 -10.75
C LEU A 62 -17.12 -1.36 -10.90
N ALA A 63 -16.81 -2.15 -11.94
CA ALA A 63 -15.45 -2.61 -12.21
C ALA A 63 -14.49 -1.44 -12.52
N GLU A 64 -14.94 -0.46 -13.33
CA GLU A 64 -14.17 0.75 -13.63
C GLU A 64 -13.91 1.57 -12.36
N ALA A 65 -14.93 1.78 -11.52
CA ALA A 65 -14.79 2.50 -10.26
C ALA A 65 -13.86 1.80 -9.26
N GLU A 66 -13.90 0.46 -9.20
CA GLU A 66 -12.98 -0.32 -8.36
C GLU A 66 -11.53 -0.18 -8.84
N SER A 67 -11.30 -0.23 -10.16
CA SER A 67 -9.97 -0.02 -10.75
C SER A 67 -9.44 1.38 -10.46
N GLU A 68 -10.26 2.41 -10.69
CA GLU A 68 -9.88 3.81 -10.45
C GLU A 68 -9.59 4.06 -8.95
N ALA A 69 -10.39 3.48 -8.05
CA ALA A 69 -10.15 3.57 -6.62
C ALA A 69 -8.83 2.88 -6.20
N GLN A 70 -8.46 1.76 -6.84
CA GLN A 70 -7.18 1.11 -6.61
C GLN A 70 -6.01 1.97 -7.09
N GLU A 71 -6.09 2.53 -8.29
CA GLU A 71 -5.08 3.43 -8.85
C GLU A 71 -4.90 4.67 -7.96
N LEU A 72 -5.99 5.30 -7.52
CA LEU A 72 -5.93 6.47 -6.65
C LEU A 72 -5.28 6.14 -5.30
N ARG A 73 -5.61 4.98 -4.71
CA ARG A 73 -4.96 4.51 -3.48
C ARG A 73 -3.48 4.22 -3.66
N GLN A 74 -3.07 3.73 -4.83
CA GLN A 74 -1.67 3.50 -5.13
C GLN A 74 -0.91 4.81 -5.29
N LEU A 75 -1.48 5.77 -6.04
CA LEU A 75 -0.93 7.10 -6.20
C LEU A 75 -0.79 7.83 -4.86
N GLY A 76 -1.83 7.77 -4.02
CA GLY A 76 -1.79 8.38 -2.68
C GLY A 76 -0.70 7.77 -1.78
N ARG A 77 -0.49 6.45 -1.86
CA ARG A 77 0.62 5.79 -1.13
C ARG A 77 1.99 6.25 -1.64
N GLN A 78 2.18 6.33 -2.95
CA GLN A 78 3.43 6.83 -3.53
C GLN A 78 3.72 8.27 -3.12
N GLN A 79 2.70 9.14 -3.12
CA GLN A 79 2.85 10.54 -2.69
C GLN A 79 3.17 10.64 -1.20
N LEU A 80 2.56 9.80 -0.35
CA LEU A 80 2.87 9.75 1.08
C LEU A 80 4.31 9.28 1.32
N GLU A 81 4.78 8.24 0.63
CA GLU A 81 6.16 7.76 0.73
C GLU A 81 7.16 8.83 0.28
N GLN A 82 6.89 9.50 -0.84
CA GLN A 82 7.73 10.58 -1.34
C GLN A 82 7.76 11.75 -0.34
N SER A 83 6.59 12.20 0.13
CA SER A 83 6.48 13.29 1.10
C SER A 83 7.13 12.94 2.44
N ALA A 84 7.05 11.69 2.88
CA ALA A 84 7.73 11.23 4.09
C ALA A 84 9.25 11.23 3.91
N SER A 85 9.75 10.79 2.75
CA SER A 85 11.18 10.84 2.42
C SER A 85 11.72 12.26 2.29
N GLU A 86 10.90 13.19 1.77
CA GLU A 86 11.21 14.61 1.61
C GLU A 86 10.91 15.45 2.85
N SER A 87 10.32 14.84 3.89
CA SER A 87 9.99 15.56 5.12
C SER A 87 11.25 16.16 5.74
N GLU A 88 11.14 17.43 6.14
CA GLU A 88 12.18 18.14 6.89
C GLU A 88 12.67 17.34 8.11
N ALA A 89 11.79 16.56 8.74
CA ALA A 89 12.14 15.65 9.82
C ALA A 89 13.16 14.57 9.41
N VAL A 90 13.03 14.00 8.20
CA VAL A 90 13.99 13.01 7.67
C VAL A 90 15.30 13.68 7.26
N ALA A 91 15.25 14.89 6.70
CA ALA A 91 16.44 15.66 6.37
C ALA A 91 17.26 15.99 7.64
N VAL A 92 16.62 16.53 8.68
CA VAL A 92 17.25 16.84 9.98
C VAL A 92 17.77 15.56 10.65
N ALA A 93 17.04 14.45 10.57
CA ALA A 93 17.50 13.17 11.12
C ALA A 93 18.76 12.64 10.43
N LYS A 94 18.86 12.79 9.09
CA LYS A 94 20.06 12.42 8.32
C LYS A 94 21.25 13.28 8.65
N GLU A 95 21.06 14.61 8.76
CA GLU A 95 22.11 15.54 9.16
C GLU A 95 22.65 15.18 10.56
N ARG A 96 21.75 14.99 11.53
CA ARG A 96 22.13 14.62 12.89
C ARG A 96 22.81 13.25 12.98
N ALA A 97 22.39 12.28 12.17
CA ALA A 97 23.07 10.99 12.08
C ALA A 97 24.49 11.15 11.54
N ALA A 98 24.69 11.98 10.50
CA ALA A 98 26.01 12.26 9.95
C ALA A 98 26.91 12.97 10.99
N GLU A 99 26.37 13.92 11.75
CA GLU A 99 27.09 14.57 12.86
C GLU A 99 27.53 13.57 13.93
N ILE A 100 26.64 12.66 14.36
CA ILE A 100 26.95 11.63 15.37
C ILE A 100 28.06 10.71 14.87
N VAL A 101 28.02 10.28 13.60
CA VAL A 101 29.06 9.44 13.01
C VAL A 101 30.39 10.18 12.94
N ALA A 102 30.39 11.44 12.47
CA ALA A 102 31.60 12.25 12.38
C ALA A 102 32.24 12.50 13.76
N GLU A 103 31.41 12.76 14.77
CA GLU A 103 31.84 12.90 16.16
C GLU A 103 32.44 11.61 16.70
N GLY A 104 31.76 10.47 16.48
CA GLY A 104 32.24 9.16 16.91
C GLY A 104 33.59 8.79 16.26
N GLU A 105 33.76 9.08 14.98
CA GLU A 105 35.05 8.90 14.29
C GLU A 105 36.14 9.83 14.85
N ARG A 106 35.80 11.08 15.16
CA ARG A 106 36.77 12.01 15.75
C ARG A 106 37.24 11.50 17.11
N GLN A 107 36.31 11.11 17.98
CA GLN A 107 36.63 10.55 19.29
C GLN A 107 37.46 9.27 19.17
N ALA A 108 37.12 8.38 18.23
CA ALA A 108 37.90 7.16 17.99
C ALA A 108 39.35 7.48 17.57
N ARG A 109 39.55 8.47 16.70
CA ARG A 109 40.89 8.94 16.29
C ARG A 109 41.66 9.55 17.46
N GLU A 110 41.01 10.38 18.26
CA GLU A 110 41.61 10.99 19.46
C GLU A 110 42.02 9.93 20.49
N MET A 111 41.15 8.95 20.76
CA MET A 111 41.46 7.83 21.65
C MET A 111 42.63 6.99 21.13
N ALA A 112 42.68 6.69 19.83
CA ALA A 112 43.79 5.96 19.23
C ALA A 112 45.12 6.71 19.36
N ALA A 113 45.10 8.03 19.12
CA ALA A 113 46.29 8.88 19.28
C ALA A 113 46.76 8.91 20.73
N ALA A 114 45.84 9.11 21.69
CA ALA A 114 46.16 9.11 23.11
C ALA A 114 46.73 7.77 23.60
N ALA A 115 46.19 6.65 23.11
CA ALA A 115 46.71 5.32 23.43
C ALA A 115 48.13 5.10 22.87
N LEU A 116 48.40 5.58 21.66
CA LEU A 116 49.73 5.53 21.05
C LEU A 116 50.75 6.36 21.84
N GLU A 117 50.37 7.59 22.22
CA GLU A 117 51.20 8.47 23.03
C GLU A 117 51.50 7.86 24.40
N TYR A 118 50.47 7.30 25.05
CA TYR A 118 50.64 6.58 26.31
C TYR A 118 51.60 5.39 26.16
N SER A 119 51.44 4.57 25.13
CA SER A 119 52.33 3.44 24.87
C SER A 119 53.78 3.90 24.64
N SER A 120 53.97 4.97 23.88
CA SER A 120 55.30 5.57 23.65
C SER A 120 55.95 6.02 24.96
N SER A 121 55.17 6.64 25.85
CA SER A 121 55.68 7.09 27.15
C SER A 121 56.13 5.93 28.05
N ILE A 122 55.44 4.79 28.00
CA ILE A 122 55.81 3.59 28.76
C ILE A 122 57.07 2.95 28.18
N TYR A 123 57.18 2.84 26.85
CA TYR A 123 58.38 2.33 26.20
C TYR A 123 59.61 3.22 26.47
N GLY A 124 59.45 4.55 26.43
CA GLY A 124 60.52 5.48 26.77
C GLY A 124 61.02 5.30 28.20
N ARG A 125 60.11 5.19 29.18
CA ARG A 125 60.51 4.91 30.57
C ARG A 125 61.22 3.57 30.73
N LEU A 126 60.74 2.53 30.04
CA LEU A 126 61.38 1.22 30.09
C LEU A 126 62.78 1.26 29.47
N GLU A 127 62.97 2.00 28.38
CA GLU A 127 64.27 2.22 27.75
C GLU A 127 65.24 2.95 28.69
N ASP A 128 64.76 4.01 29.35
CA ASP A 128 65.53 4.75 30.35
C ASP A 128 65.94 3.84 31.53
N ASP A 129 65.00 3.06 32.07
CA ASP A 129 65.24 2.13 33.19
C ASP A 129 66.26 1.04 32.82
N LEU A 130 66.12 0.43 31.63
CA LEU A 130 67.04 -0.59 31.14
C LEU A 130 68.44 -0.02 30.90
N THR A 131 68.53 1.19 30.35
CA THR A 131 69.80 1.88 30.14
C THR A 131 70.49 2.15 31.47
N GLY A 132 69.76 2.64 32.48
CA GLY A 132 70.28 2.82 33.84
C GLY A 132 70.79 1.52 34.45
N MET A 133 70.05 0.41 34.32
CA MET A 133 70.51 -0.90 34.80
C MET A 133 71.77 -1.40 34.09
N LEU A 134 71.89 -1.17 32.78
CA LEU A 134 73.09 -1.54 32.01
C LEU A 134 74.30 -0.70 32.41
N GLU A 135 74.12 0.60 32.66
CA GLU A 135 75.18 1.47 33.16
C GLU A 135 75.65 1.04 34.55
N ASP A 136 74.72 0.70 35.45
CA ASP A 136 75.01 0.15 36.77
C ASP A 136 75.78 -1.17 36.69
N LEU A 137 75.39 -2.08 35.80
CA LEU A 137 76.10 -3.35 35.57
C LEU A 137 77.50 -3.12 35.00
N ARG A 138 77.66 -2.19 34.05
CA ARG A 138 78.97 -1.83 33.50
C ARG A 138 79.88 -1.21 34.57
N HIS A 139 79.33 -0.44 35.51
CA HIS A 139 80.09 0.03 36.66
C HIS A 139 80.45 -1.08 37.65
N ARG A 140 79.64 -2.14 37.76
CA ARG A 140 79.85 -3.27 38.68
C ARG A 140 80.73 -4.39 38.13
N VAL A 141 80.92 -4.49 36.81
CA VAL A 141 81.86 -5.43 36.18
C VAL A 141 83.15 -4.66 35.85
N PRO A 142 84.14 -4.59 36.78
CA PRO A 142 85.46 -4.10 36.42
C PRO A 142 86.07 -5.09 35.41
N ASP A 143 86.72 -4.54 34.38
CA ASP A 143 87.42 -5.25 33.31
C ASP A 143 88.13 -6.51 33.83
N LYS A 144 87.54 -7.69 33.57
CA LYS A 144 88.29 -8.93 33.43
C LYS A 144 88.88 -8.97 32.03
N GLN A 145 89.75 -8.01 31.73
CA GLN A 145 90.66 -8.06 30.59
C GLN A 145 91.77 -7.04 30.79
N THR A 146 92.81 -7.42 31.52
CA THR A 146 94.21 -7.24 31.09
C THR A 146 95.12 -7.99 32.07
N ALA A 147 95.94 -8.86 31.48
CA ALA A 147 97.19 -9.48 31.93
C ALA A 147 97.55 -9.49 33.43
#